data_AF-A0AAW0WFH6-F1
#
_entry.id   AF-A0AAW0WFH6-F1
#
_cell.length_a   1.000
_cell.length_b   1.000
_cell.length_c   1.000
_cell.angle_alpha   90.00
_cell.angle_beta   90.00
_cell.angle_gamma   90.00
#
_symmetry.space_group_name_H-M   'P 1'
#
loop_
_entity.id
_entity.type
_entity.pdbx_description
1 polymer ?
#
loop_
_entity_poly.entity_id
_entity_poly.type
_entity_poly.pdbx_seq_one_letter_code
_entity_poly.pdbx_strand_id
1 'polypeptide(L)'
;EREAVVLLTPLMGNVNVALRKLVDHGKVGMGITRYINIVANLVFNLSPNNANFGSSIQEADRKLIALFELLSHRLDQIEYGVHGVSNSLRNIATGLQDLVRWEITVNQMEEYTKSINTFYHRFLLYQKIKDEIEDHTLLDFANSIVSHDPHSVMASMVHLYTMTAPEAAQRANLRLFSNLQFPTNINDPKDVYNIEDTTSSRAFYNLLKSVVKWQDMPSSQPSLFTMLHDALQISDVCQLHQSPQQLMNGLHQLVAVAQARGYIMLEFAWMILRVHNEGNFTAEHEVSEQLYLQYSDDILREAKRVIADESRGFYRCDPSEHIEGETYVQLTELLQGYVENEVDMSTDGSCSQNCAYYQHAKSEGCYIHEIQYCGKRRRCMGTLHDCQYNHAYSGICHSRKLYRRYESIKYGNGILLGSSEPCSGSVIKVNSWWRFWYHCSYCFCLCDDGSSPTTDRYISLVPALSDTRNNMVVTGVQFTKQRKVVHIQVQQGQALPQGLVNMSTVDWVDVEPVNLIR
;
A
#
# COMPACT_ATOMS: atom_id res chain seq x y z
N GLU A 1 17.30 -23.74 -17.44
CA GLU A 1 18.54 -23.05 -16.95
C GLU A 1 19.91 -23.47 -17.53
N ARG A 2 20.46 -24.70 -17.36
CA ARG A 2 21.85 -25.03 -17.77
C ARG A 2 22.20 -24.72 -19.24
N GLU A 3 21.29 -25.00 -20.18
CA GLU A 3 21.47 -24.71 -21.61
C GLU A 3 21.44 -23.22 -21.93
N ALA A 4 20.51 -22.47 -21.32
CA ALA A 4 20.42 -21.02 -21.44
C ALA A 4 21.69 -20.34 -20.91
N VAL A 5 22.24 -20.83 -19.79
CA VAL A 5 23.51 -20.35 -19.24
C VAL A 5 24.65 -20.57 -20.23
N VAL A 6 24.72 -21.72 -20.91
CA VAL A 6 25.76 -22.00 -21.92
C VAL A 6 25.64 -21.06 -23.13
N LEU A 7 24.43 -20.86 -23.67
CA LEU A 7 24.18 -19.94 -24.79
C LEU A 7 24.47 -18.47 -24.45
N LEU A 8 24.17 -18.08 -23.21
CA LEU A 8 24.37 -16.71 -22.72
C LEU A 8 25.77 -16.49 -22.12
N THR A 9 26.58 -17.54 -21.93
CA THR A 9 27.95 -17.44 -21.37
C THR A 9 28.80 -16.37 -22.08
N PRO A 10 28.82 -16.28 -23.42
CA PRO A 10 29.57 -15.24 -24.13
C PRO A 10 29.04 -13.83 -23.91
N LEU A 11 27.77 -13.69 -23.48
CA LEU A 11 27.04 -12.43 -23.33
C LEU A 11 26.72 -12.11 -21.86
N MET A 12 27.27 -12.88 -20.91
CA MET A 12 26.92 -12.78 -19.48
C MET A 12 27.07 -11.36 -18.92
N GLY A 13 28.05 -10.58 -19.39
CA GLY A 13 28.19 -9.18 -18.99
C GLY A 13 26.96 -8.34 -19.35
N ASN A 14 26.46 -8.47 -20.58
CA ASN A 14 25.29 -7.73 -21.07
C ASN A 14 23.98 -8.24 -20.45
N VAL A 15 23.85 -9.56 -20.30
CA VAL A 15 22.70 -10.21 -19.64
C VAL A 15 22.61 -9.78 -18.19
N ASN A 16 23.71 -9.80 -17.43
CA ASN A 16 23.71 -9.36 -16.04
C ASN A 16 23.34 -7.87 -15.90
N VAL A 17 23.76 -7.01 -16.84
CA VAL A 17 23.36 -5.59 -16.83
C VAL A 17 21.87 -5.44 -17.14
N ALA A 18 21.32 -6.22 -18.08
CA ALA A 18 19.90 -6.20 -18.40
C ALA A 18 19.05 -6.68 -17.20
N LEU A 19 19.43 -7.82 -16.60
CA LEU A 19 18.73 -8.39 -15.45
C LEU A 19 18.84 -7.51 -14.19
N ARG A 20 19.94 -6.78 -13.98
CA ARG A 20 20.03 -5.80 -12.89
C ARG A 20 19.09 -4.61 -13.10
N LYS A 21 18.87 -4.18 -14.34
CA LYS A 21 17.93 -3.09 -14.63
C LYS A 21 16.46 -3.49 -14.43
N LEU A 22 16.14 -4.79 -14.45
CA LEU A 22 14.83 -5.30 -14.04
C LEU A 22 14.52 -5.05 -12.56
N VAL A 23 15.55 -4.82 -11.74
CA VAL A 23 15.39 -4.64 -10.29
C VAL A 23 15.03 -3.18 -9.93
N ASP A 24 15.22 -2.23 -10.84
CA ASP A 24 14.94 -0.81 -10.59
C ASP A 24 13.47 -0.48 -10.96
N HIS A 25 12.66 -0.01 -10.00
CA HIS A 25 11.23 0.27 -10.13
C HIS A 25 10.86 1.15 -11.35
N GLY A 26 11.78 1.98 -11.85
CA GLY A 26 11.57 2.82 -13.02
C GLY A 26 12.17 2.30 -14.33
N LYS A 27 12.83 1.13 -14.33
CA LYS A 27 13.59 0.63 -15.49
C LYS A 27 13.28 -0.82 -15.87
N VAL A 28 12.24 -1.43 -15.29
CA VAL A 28 11.78 -2.78 -15.64
C VAL A 28 11.62 -2.92 -17.15
N GLY A 29 10.92 -1.99 -17.81
CA GLY A 29 10.74 -2.01 -19.27
C GLY A 29 12.05 -2.00 -20.05
N MET A 30 12.99 -1.11 -19.71
CA MET A 30 14.32 -1.06 -20.34
C MET A 30 15.14 -2.34 -20.10
N GLY A 31 15.00 -2.97 -18.93
CA GLY A 31 15.66 -4.23 -18.61
C GLY A 31 15.15 -5.38 -19.47
N ILE A 32 13.82 -5.48 -19.63
CA ILE A 32 13.15 -6.50 -20.43
C ILE A 32 13.53 -6.34 -21.90
N THR A 33 13.34 -5.16 -22.47
CA THR A 33 13.68 -4.87 -23.87
C THR A 33 15.14 -5.17 -24.16
N ARG A 34 16.07 -4.75 -23.28
CA ARG A 34 17.48 -5.03 -23.49
C ARG A 34 17.79 -6.53 -23.47
N TYR A 35 17.14 -7.30 -22.60
CA TYR A 35 17.29 -8.75 -22.57
C TYR A 35 16.71 -9.40 -23.84
N ILE A 36 15.50 -9.01 -24.22
CA ILE A 36 14.82 -9.52 -25.41
C ILE A 36 15.64 -9.20 -26.66
N ASN A 37 16.19 -7.99 -26.82
CA ASN A 37 17.03 -7.67 -27.97
C ASN A 37 18.31 -8.52 -28.03
N ILE A 38 18.87 -8.91 -26.88
CA ILE A 38 20.00 -9.86 -26.86
C ILE A 38 19.56 -11.21 -27.44
N VAL A 39 18.39 -11.72 -27.03
CA VAL A 39 17.83 -12.98 -27.53
C VAL A 39 17.42 -12.86 -29.00
N ALA A 40 16.74 -11.78 -29.36
CA ALA A 40 16.31 -11.44 -30.72
C ALA A 40 17.50 -11.40 -31.67
N ASN A 41 18.62 -10.76 -31.30
CA ASN A 41 19.82 -10.76 -32.12
C ASN A 41 20.39 -12.17 -32.37
N LEU A 42 20.19 -13.11 -31.44
CA LEU A 42 20.59 -14.51 -31.67
C LEU A 42 19.63 -15.22 -32.65
N VAL A 43 18.37 -14.83 -32.72
CA VAL A 43 17.35 -15.49 -33.56
C VAL A 43 17.21 -14.83 -34.94
N PHE A 44 17.11 -13.50 -34.98
CA PHE A 44 16.85 -12.72 -36.20
C PHE A 44 18.10 -12.43 -37.04
N ASN A 45 19.30 -12.30 -36.45
CA ASN A 45 20.54 -11.97 -37.19
C ASN A 45 21.39 -13.18 -37.61
N LEU A 46 21.01 -14.41 -37.24
CA LEU A 46 21.72 -15.60 -37.69
C LEU A 46 21.09 -16.15 -38.97
N SER A 47 21.89 -16.28 -40.03
CA SER A 47 21.52 -17.00 -41.26
C SER A 47 21.03 -18.41 -40.90
N PRO A 48 20.03 -18.99 -41.60
CA PRO A 48 19.47 -20.33 -41.32
C PRO A 48 20.51 -21.47 -41.29
N ASN A 49 21.75 -21.21 -41.74
CA ASN A 49 22.87 -22.16 -41.70
C ASN A 49 23.81 -22.01 -40.49
N ASN A 50 23.55 -21.12 -39.52
CA ASN A 50 24.41 -20.93 -38.35
C ASN A 50 24.02 -21.85 -37.17
N ALA A 51 24.95 -22.75 -36.85
CA ALA A 51 24.86 -23.90 -35.95
C ALA A 51 24.62 -23.62 -34.44
N ASN A 52 24.20 -22.43 -34.00
CA ASN A 52 24.07 -22.12 -32.57
C ASN A 52 22.75 -22.63 -31.95
N PHE A 53 21.64 -22.59 -32.70
CA PHE A 53 20.34 -23.10 -32.23
C PHE A 53 20.12 -24.60 -32.49
N GLY A 54 21.09 -25.29 -33.09
CA GLY A 54 21.00 -26.72 -33.40
C GLY A 54 20.75 -26.95 -34.89
N SER A 55 20.79 -28.21 -35.33
CA SER A 55 20.50 -28.60 -36.71
C SER A 55 19.02 -28.87 -36.97
N SER A 56 18.16 -28.79 -35.94
CA SER A 56 16.72 -29.02 -36.02
C SER A 56 15.91 -27.91 -35.34
N ILE A 57 14.68 -27.70 -35.83
CA ILE A 57 13.70 -26.74 -35.31
C ILE A 57 13.42 -27.01 -33.80
N GLN A 58 13.24 -28.27 -33.43
CA GLN A 58 13.01 -28.67 -32.03
C GLN A 58 14.13 -28.28 -31.06
N GLU A 59 15.40 -28.33 -31.50
CA GLU A 59 16.52 -27.89 -30.66
C GLU A 59 16.51 -26.37 -30.49
N ALA A 60 16.08 -25.65 -31.53
CA ALA A 60 15.97 -24.20 -31.52
C ALA A 60 14.88 -23.70 -30.56
N ASP A 61 13.70 -24.34 -30.60
CA ASP A 61 12.56 -24.00 -29.74
C ASP A 61 12.89 -24.20 -28.26
N ARG A 62 13.50 -25.34 -27.91
CA ARG A 62 13.89 -25.66 -26.52
C ARG A 62 14.88 -24.66 -25.95
N LYS A 63 15.84 -24.22 -26.76
CA LYS A 63 16.82 -23.19 -26.39
C LYS A 63 16.14 -21.84 -26.21
N LEU A 64 15.24 -21.46 -27.10
CA LEU A 64 14.46 -20.22 -27.00
C LEU A 64 13.60 -20.20 -25.73
N ILE A 65 12.86 -21.27 -25.46
CA ILE A 65 12.05 -21.43 -24.24
C ILE A 65 12.91 -21.28 -22.98
N ALA A 66 14.10 -21.90 -22.94
CA ALA A 66 15.00 -21.81 -21.80
C ALA A 66 15.57 -20.38 -21.58
N LEU A 67 15.73 -19.58 -22.64
CA LEU A 67 16.15 -18.19 -22.53
C LEU A 67 15.05 -17.33 -21.89
N PHE A 68 13.78 -17.60 -22.20
CA PHE A 68 12.66 -16.87 -21.63
C PHE A 68 12.33 -17.28 -20.18
N GLU A 69 12.64 -18.51 -19.77
CA GLU A 69 12.50 -19.00 -18.39
C GLU A 69 13.20 -18.08 -17.36
N LEU A 70 14.41 -17.60 -17.69
CA LEU A 70 15.19 -16.71 -16.83
C LEU A 70 14.50 -15.36 -16.58
N LEU A 71 13.85 -14.83 -17.63
CA LEU A 71 13.11 -13.57 -17.57
C LEU A 71 11.81 -13.74 -16.77
N SER A 72 11.10 -14.85 -17.00
CA SER A 72 9.89 -15.22 -16.28
C SER A 72 10.12 -15.32 -14.77
N HIS A 73 11.19 -16.00 -14.34
CA HIS A 73 11.53 -16.09 -12.91
C HIS A 73 11.76 -14.72 -12.25
N ARG A 74 12.33 -13.75 -12.99
CA ARG A 74 12.54 -12.39 -12.48
C ARG A 74 11.26 -11.57 -12.40
N LEU A 75 10.34 -11.76 -13.34
CA LEU A 75 9.05 -11.09 -13.30
C LEU A 75 8.17 -11.57 -12.14
N ASP A 76 8.19 -12.87 -11.84
CA ASP A 76 7.42 -13.43 -10.73
C ASP A 76 7.90 -12.87 -9.37
N GLN A 77 9.19 -12.56 -9.23
CA GLN A 77 9.72 -11.87 -8.04
C GLN A 77 9.16 -10.45 -7.87
N ILE A 78 8.90 -9.73 -8.97
CA ILE A 78 8.32 -8.38 -8.95
C ILE A 78 6.84 -8.45 -8.58
N GLU A 79 6.10 -9.43 -9.11
CA GLU A 79 4.67 -9.63 -8.81
C GLU A 79 4.43 -9.94 -7.32
N TYR A 80 5.29 -10.72 -6.69
CA TYR A 80 5.15 -11.04 -5.26
C TYR A 80 5.09 -9.78 -4.38
N GLY A 81 5.81 -8.71 -4.78
CA GLY A 81 5.80 -7.42 -4.10
C GLY A 81 4.47 -6.65 -4.16
N VAL A 82 3.56 -7.03 -5.05
CA VAL A 82 2.29 -6.31 -5.30
C VAL A 82 1.04 -7.14 -5.04
N HIS A 83 1.18 -8.36 -4.52
CA HIS A 83 0.06 -9.27 -4.31
C HIS A 83 -1.06 -8.70 -3.41
N GLY A 84 -0.75 -7.80 -2.47
CA GLY A 84 -1.74 -7.15 -1.59
C GLY A 84 -2.47 -5.95 -2.22
N VAL A 85 -1.99 -5.46 -3.37
CA VAL A 85 -2.50 -4.24 -4.00
C VAL A 85 -3.88 -4.48 -4.61
N SER A 86 -4.07 -5.57 -5.37
CA SER A 86 -5.37 -5.86 -6.02
C SER A 86 -6.52 -5.94 -5.00
N ASN A 87 -6.30 -6.57 -3.85
CA ASN A 87 -7.30 -6.61 -2.77
C ASN A 87 -7.62 -5.21 -2.23
N SER A 88 -6.60 -4.36 -2.06
CA SER A 88 -6.80 -2.98 -1.60
C SER A 88 -7.61 -2.16 -2.62
N LEU A 89 -7.31 -2.30 -3.92
CA LEU A 89 -8.05 -1.62 -5.00
C LEU A 89 -9.53 -2.07 -5.02
N ARG A 90 -9.78 -3.37 -4.85
CA ARG A 90 -11.14 -3.92 -4.75
C ARG A 90 -11.88 -3.43 -3.51
N ASN A 91 -11.22 -3.36 -2.36
CA ASN A 91 -11.86 -2.84 -1.14
C ASN A 91 -12.31 -1.38 -1.29
N ILE A 92 -11.52 -0.55 -1.99
CA ILE A 92 -11.92 0.82 -2.33
C ILE A 92 -13.10 0.80 -3.31
N ALA A 93 -13.07 -0.10 -4.30
CA ALA A 93 -14.14 -0.23 -5.29
C ALA A 93 -15.48 -0.64 -4.67
N THR A 94 -15.49 -1.55 -3.70
CA THR A 94 -16.71 -2.06 -3.07
C THR A 94 -17.16 -1.27 -1.85
N GLY A 95 -16.27 -0.49 -1.24
CA GLY A 95 -16.53 0.21 0.02
C GLY A 95 -17.40 1.47 -0.10
N LEU A 96 -17.60 2.01 -1.30
CA LEU A 96 -18.24 3.31 -1.51
C LEU A 96 -19.32 3.24 -2.60
N GLN A 97 -20.58 3.47 -2.21
CA GLN A 97 -21.75 3.38 -3.10
C GLN A 97 -21.72 4.35 -4.29
N ASP A 98 -21.00 5.46 -4.17
CA ASP A 98 -20.95 6.53 -5.19
C ASP A 98 -19.77 6.38 -6.19
N LEU A 99 -18.93 5.35 -6.04
CA LEU A 99 -17.72 5.13 -6.86
C LEU A 99 -17.92 4.14 -8.03
N VAL A 100 -19.13 4.08 -8.59
CA VAL A 100 -19.48 3.19 -9.72
C VAL A 100 -18.47 3.27 -10.87
N ARG A 101 -17.96 4.48 -11.18
CA ARG A 101 -16.96 4.66 -12.24
C ARG A 101 -15.62 4.01 -11.90
N TRP A 102 -15.14 4.13 -10.67
CA TRP A 102 -13.92 3.48 -10.22
C TRP A 102 -14.08 1.96 -10.24
N GLU A 103 -15.19 1.44 -9.73
CA GLU A 103 -15.50 0.00 -9.73
C GLU A 103 -15.48 -0.58 -11.15
N ILE A 104 -16.19 0.05 -12.10
CA ILE A 104 -16.21 -0.38 -13.51
C ILE A 104 -14.78 -0.37 -14.09
N THR A 105 -14.01 0.68 -13.81
CA THR A 105 -12.66 0.84 -14.37
C THR A 105 -11.70 -0.22 -13.82
N VAL A 106 -11.77 -0.53 -12.52
CA VAL A 106 -11.00 -1.63 -11.91
C VAL A 106 -11.39 -2.97 -12.51
N ASN A 107 -12.68 -3.25 -12.67
CA ASN A 107 -13.15 -4.50 -13.29
C ASN A 107 -12.64 -4.66 -14.72
N GLN A 108 -12.64 -3.59 -15.52
CA GLN A 108 -12.09 -3.60 -16.89
C GLN A 108 -10.57 -3.82 -16.88
N MET A 109 -9.82 -3.14 -15.99
CA MET A 109 -8.39 -3.39 -15.82
C MET A 109 -8.11 -4.85 -15.46
N GLU A 110 -8.88 -5.42 -14.53
CA GLU A 110 -8.77 -6.82 -14.13
C GLU A 110 -9.08 -7.77 -15.29
N GLU A 111 -10.06 -7.45 -16.15
CA GLU A 111 -10.37 -8.23 -17.34
C GLU A 111 -9.20 -8.27 -18.32
N TYR A 112 -8.62 -7.11 -18.66
CA TYR A 112 -7.48 -7.03 -19.57
C TYR A 112 -6.23 -7.72 -19.00
N THR A 113 -5.94 -7.53 -17.71
CA THR A 113 -4.82 -8.22 -17.05
C THR A 113 -5.05 -9.72 -16.97
N LYS A 114 -6.28 -10.18 -16.72
CA LYS A 114 -6.64 -11.61 -16.72
C LYS A 114 -6.46 -12.25 -18.10
N SER A 115 -6.81 -11.55 -19.17
CA SER A 115 -6.58 -12.03 -20.54
C SER A 115 -5.09 -12.31 -20.77
N ILE A 116 -4.22 -11.35 -20.45
CA ILE A 116 -2.77 -11.49 -20.55
C ILE A 116 -2.24 -12.61 -19.64
N ASN A 117 -2.65 -12.63 -18.38
CA ASN A 117 -2.17 -13.60 -17.39
C ASN A 117 -2.56 -15.04 -17.75
N THR A 118 -3.72 -15.25 -18.36
CA THR A 118 -4.17 -16.59 -18.80
C THR A 118 -3.19 -17.20 -19.81
N PHE A 119 -2.78 -16.41 -20.81
CA PHE A 119 -1.76 -16.83 -21.77
C PHE A 119 -0.38 -16.95 -21.12
N TYR A 120 -0.04 -16.06 -20.19
CA TYR A 120 1.25 -16.11 -19.50
C TYR A 120 1.39 -17.37 -18.63
N HIS A 121 0.33 -17.79 -17.93
CA HIS A 121 0.36 -19.05 -17.18
C HIS A 121 0.54 -20.26 -18.10
N ARG A 122 -0.08 -20.26 -19.29
CA ARG A 122 0.14 -21.28 -20.31
C ARG A 122 1.60 -21.26 -20.82
N PHE A 123 2.16 -20.08 -21.04
CA PHE A 123 3.56 -19.90 -21.41
C PHE A 123 4.51 -20.48 -20.35
N LEU A 124 4.28 -20.20 -19.07
CA LEU A 124 5.05 -20.77 -17.96
C LEU A 124 4.92 -22.30 -17.89
N LEU A 125 3.73 -22.84 -18.16
CA LEU A 125 3.54 -24.29 -18.25
C LEU A 125 4.41 -24.86 -19.36
N TYR A 126 4.42 -24.21 -20.53
CA TYR A 126 5.22 -24.66 -21.66
C TYR A 126 6.73 -24.59 -21.40
N GLN A 127 7.19 -23.62 -20.62
CA GLN A 127 8.57 -23.59 -20.15
C GLN A 127 8.93 -24.82 -19.30
N LYS A 128 8.00 -25.32 -18.47
CA LYS A 128 8.23 -26.48 -17.60
C LYS A 128 8.26 -27.81 -18.35
N ILE A 129 7.44 -27.97 -19.39
CA ILE A 129 7.33 -29.21 -20.19
C ILE A 129 8.02 -29.09 -21.55
N LYS A 130 9.00 -28.20 -21.69
CA LYS A 130 9.65 -27.83 -22.96
C LYS A 130 10.19 -29.01 -23.78
N ASP A 131 10.52 -30.12 -23.13
CA ASP A 131 11.08 -31.31 -23.79
C ASP A 131 9.99 -32.24 -24.36
N GLU A 132 8.73 -32.05 -23.94
CA GLU A 132 7.57 -32.88 -24.28
C GLU A 132 6.56 -32.17 -25.21
N ILE A 133 6.72 -30.88 -25.46
CA ILE A 133 5.78 -30.13 -26.28
C ILE A 133 5.99 -30.39 -27.76
N GLU A 134 4.87 -30.60 -28.45
CA GLU A 134 4.79 -30.73 -29.89
C GLU A 134 4.87 -29.37 -30.60
N ASP A 135 5.57 -29.30 -31.73
CA ASP A 135 5.77 -28.12 -32.56
C ASP A 135 4.44 -27.39 -32.89
N HIS A 136 3.41 -28.15 -33.28
CA HIS A 136 2.10 -27.59 -33.62
C HIS A 136 1.41 -26.89 -32.44
N THR A 137 1.69 -27.33 -31.20
CA THR A 137 1.15 -26.70 -29.99
C THR A 137 1.83 -25.35 -29.73
N LEU A 138 3.15 -25.25 -29.96
CA LEU A 138 3.88 -23.97 -29.87
C LEU A 138 3.45 -22.99 -30.96
N LEU A 139 3.23 -23.47 -32.17
CA LEU A 139 2.73 -22.66 -33.28
C LEU A 139 1.31 -22.13 -33.03
N ASP A 140 0.39 -22.97 -32.54
CA ASP A 140 -0.97 -22.55 -32.18
C ASP A 140 -0.95 -21.48 -31.06
N PHE A 141 -0.07 -21.68 -30.07
CA PHE A 141 0.16 -20.68 -29.03
C PHE A 141 0.67 -19.36 -29.62
N ALA A 142 1.71 -19.39 -30.45
CA ALA A 142 2.30 -18.19 -31.04
C ALA A 142 1.26 -17.41 -31.87
N ASN A 143 0.49 -18.10 -32.72
CA ASN A 143 -0.60 -17.52 -33.51
C ASN A 143 -1.70 -16.91 -32.63
N SER A 144 -2.03 -17.54 -31.49
CA SER A 144 -3.00 -17.01 -30.54
C SER A 144 -2.53 -15.70 -29.89
N ILE A 145 -1.24 -15.59 -29.57
CA ILE A 145 -0.66 -14.39 -28.96
C ILE A 145 -0.66 -13.20 -29.93
N VAL A 146 -0.27 -13.45 -31.17
CA VAL A 146 -0.14 -12.41 -32.21
C VAL A 146 -1.44 -12.15 -32.99
N SER A 147 -2.52 -12.83 -32.59
CA SER A 147 -3.84 -12.68 -33.18
C SER A 147 -4.30 -11.21 -33.21
N HIS A 148 -4.99 -10.86 -34.29
CA HIS A 148 -5.60 -9.54 -34.47
C HIS A 148 -7.01 -9.46 -33.85
N ASP A 149 -7.40 -10.44 -33.05
CA ASP A 149 -8.67 -10.43 -32.37
C ASP A 149 -8.77 -9.24 -31.38
N PRO A 150 -9.92 -8.58 -31.26
CA PRO A 150 -10.15 -7.49 -30.29
C PRO A 150 -9.93 -7.89 -28.82
N HIS A 151 -9.93 -9.19 -28.52
CA HIS A 151 -9.67 -9.75 -27.19
C HIS A 151 -8.28 -10.40 -27.07
N SER A 152 -7.41 -10.20 -28.07
CA SER A 152 -6.02 -10.68 -28.07
C SER A 152 -5.18 -10.08 -26.92
N VAL A 153 -4.00 -10.68 -26.69
CA VAL A 153 -2.99 -10.14 -25.76
C VAL A 153 -2.58 -8.74 -26.19
N MET A 154 -2.37 -8.52 -27.48
CA MET A 154 -2.01 -7.22 -28.04
C MET A 154 -3.10 -6.17 -27.78
N ALA A 155 -4.36 -6.50 -28.06
CA ALA A 155 -5.48 -5.59 -27.78
C ALA A 155 -5.59 -5.27 -26.28
N SER A 156 -5.43 -6.28 -25.41
CA SER A 156 -5.47 -6.11 -23.96
C SER A 156 -4.36 -5.18 -23.45
N MET A 157 -3.15 -5.30 -24.00
CA MET A 157 -2.03 -4.37 -23.71
C MET A 157 -2.37 -2.94 -24.11
N VAL A 158 -2.93 -2.74 -25.31
CA VAL A 158 -3.32 -1.40 -25.77
C VAL A 158 -4.42 -0.82 -24.89
N HIS A 159 -5.44 -1.61 -24.54
CA HIS A 159 -6.51 -1.16 -23.65
C HIS A 159 -5.99 -0.73 -22.28
N LEU A 160 -5.09 -1.52 -21.67
CA LEU A 160 -4.42 -1.13 -20.42
C LEU A 160 -3.63 0.17 -20.57
N TYR A 161 -2.86 0.34 -21.65
CA TYR A 161 -2.14 1.59 -21.92
C TYR A 161 -3.09 2.79 -22.01
N THR A 162 -4.19 2.64 -22.75
CA THR A 162 -5.13 3.75 -22.98
C THR A 162 -5.89 4.15 -21.71
N MET A 163 -6.18 3.19 -20.83
CA MET A 163 -6.80 3.44 -19.54
C MET A 163 -5.85 4.12 -18.56
N THR A 164 -4.55 3.83 -18.64
CA THR A 164 -3.54 4.30 -17.67
C THR A 164 -2.84 5.58 -18.11
N ALA A 165 -2.78 5.88 -19.40
CA ALA A 165 -2.20 7.11 -19.95
C ALA A 165 -3.01 7.67 -21.14
N PRO A 166 -4.31 8.03 -20.96
CA PRO A 166 -5.22 8.41 -22.04
C PRO A 166 -4.76 9.63 -22.84
N GLU A 167 -4.24 10.67 -22.19
CA GLU A 167 -3.74 11.87 -22.88
C GLU A 167 -2.49 11.58 -23.74
N ALA A 168 -1.63 10.67 -23.27
CA ALA A 168 -0.45 10.25 -24.03
C ALA A 168 -0.87 9.41 -25.23
N ALA A 169 -1.80 8.46 -25.03
CA ALA A 169 -2.37 7.65 -26.11
C ALA A 169 -3.05 8.52 -27.17
N GLN A 170 -3.81 9.54 -26.77
CA GLN A 170 -4.43 10.48 -27.70
C GLN A 170 -3.40 11.29 -28.49
N ARG A 171 -2.32 11.77 -27.85
CA ARG A 171 -1.24 12.49 -28.53
C ARG A 171 -0.44 11.58 -29.46
N ALA A 172 -0.21 10.33 -29.08
CA ALA A 172 0.41 9.33 -29.92
C ALA A 172 -0.42 9.14 -31.20
N ASN A 173 -1.75 9.02 -31.06
CA ASN A 173 -2.66 9.00 -32.19
C ASN A 173 -2.52 10.25 -33.06
N LEU A 174 -2.57 11.45 -32.48
CA LEU A 174 -2.44 12.72 -33.23
C LEU A 174 -1.10 12.85 -33.98
N ARG A 175 0.02 12.43 -33.38
CA ARG A 175 1.35 12.41 -34.03
C ARG A 175 1.43 11.40 -35.16
N LEU A 176 0.77 10.25 -35.01
CA LEU A 176 0.64 9.25 -36.07
C LEU A 176 -0.15 9.82 -37.27
N PHE A 177 -1.12 10.71 -37.04
CA PHE A 177 -1.84 11.41 -38.12
C PHE A 177 -1.00 12.49 -38.81
N SER A 178 -0.10 13.20 -38.10
CA SER A 178 0.73 14.25 -38.69
C SER A 178 1.97 13.74 -39.42
N ASN A 179 2.56 12.63 -38.97
CA ASN A 179 3.81 12.10 -39.55
C ASN A 179 3.59 11.23 -40.80
N LEU A 180 2.36 11.12 -41.32
CA LEU A 180 2.05 10.48 -42.60
C LEU A 180 2.34 11.37 -43.83
N GLN A 181 2.88 12.58 -43.65
CA GLN A 181 3.53 13.33 -44.72
C GLN A 181 5.04 13.02 -44.71
N PHE A 182 5.43 12.02 -45.51
CA PHE A 182 6.82 11.63 -45.71
C PHE A 182 7.50 12.45 -46.84
N PRO A 183 8.84 12.57 -46.84
CA PRO A 183 9.60 13.51 -47.68
C PRO A 183 9.38 13.22 -49.17
N THR A 184 9.01 14.23 -49.93
CA THR A 184 8.70 14.15 -51.36
C THR A 184 9.94 14.04 -52.28
N ASN A 185 11.08 13.55 -51.80
CA ASN A 185 12.28 13.46 -52.64
C ASN A 185 13.15 12.24 -52.29
N ILE A 186 12.86 11.12 -52.96
CA ILE A 186 13.74 9.95 -53.02
C ILE A 186 14.43 10.02 -54.39
N ASN A 187 15.63 10.60 -54.45
CA ASN A 187 16.46 10.67 -55.67
C ASN A 187 17.78 9.90 -55.53
N ASP A 188 17.99 9.13 -54.44
CA ASP A 188 19.19 8.30 -54.28
C ASP A 188 18.87 6.81 -54.60
N PRO A 189 19.51 6.20 -55.62
CA PRO A 189 19.33 4.79 -55.96
C PRO A 189 19.73 3.79 -54.86
N LYS A 190 20.37 4.23 -53.77
CA LYS A 190 20.70 3.37 -52.62
C LYS A 190 19.53 3.12 -51.67
N ASP A 191 18.46 3.91 -51.73
CA ASP A 191 17.28 3.74 -50.87
C ASP A 191 16.33 2.62 -51.36
N VAL A 192 16.62 1.99 -52.50
CA VAL A 192 15.75 0.97 -53.13
C VAL A 192 15.82 -0.39 -52.40
N TYR A 193 16.88 -0.67 -51.65
CA TYR A 193 17.00 -1.92 -50.88
C TYR A 193 16.30 -1.90 -49.50
N ASN A 194 15.78 -0.75 -49.05
CA ASN A 194 15.04 -0.61 -47.78
C ASN A 194 13.51 -0.49 -47.95
N ILE A 195 13.00 -0.74 -49.16
CA ILE A 195 11.57 -0.54 -49.49
C ILE A 195 10.69 -1.71 -49.00
N GLU A 196 11.23 -2.92 -48.84
CA GLU A 196 10.47 -4.08 -48.33
C GLU A 196 10.26 -4.00 -46.80
N ASP A 197 11.26 -3.57 -46.03
CA ASP A 197 11.14 -3.41 -44.56
C ASP A 197 10.20 -2.27 -44.15
N THR A 198 10.18 -1.19 -44.94
CA THR A 198 9.32 -0.03 -44.68
C THR A 198 7.85 -0.27 -45.06
N THR A 199 7.58 -1.12 -46.05
CA THR A 199 6.20 -1.51 -46.40
C THR A 199 5.61 -2.51 -45.41
N SER A 200 6.40 -3.48 -44.91
CA SER A 200 5.98 -4.41 -43.86
C SER A 200 5.66 -3.69 -42.54
N SER A 201 6.57 -2.81 -42.09
CA SER A 201 6.35 -1.96 -40.91
C SER A 201 5.07 -1.13 -41.04
N ARG A 202 4.83 -0.52 -42.21
CA ARG A 202 3.62 0.27 -42.50
C ARG A 202 2.35 -0.57 -42.47
N ALA A 203 2.39 -1.81 -42.96
CA ALA A 203 1.26 -2.73 -42.94
C ALA A 203 0.91 -3.12 -41.50
N PHE A 204 1.90 -3.47 -40.68
CA PHE A 204 1.71 -3.82 -39.27
C PHE A 204 1.18 -2.65 -38.43
N TYR A 205 1.67 -1.42 -38.65
CA TYR A 205 1.11 -0.23 -37.99
C TYR A 205 -0.34 0.07 -38.38
N ASN A 206 -0.69 -0.06 -39.66
CA ASN A 206 -2.07 0.12 -40.12
C ASN A 206 -2.99 -1.00 -39.61
N LEU A 207 -2.44 -2.19 -39.37
CA LEU A 207 -3.13 -3.34 -38.80
C LEU A 207 -3.43 -3.12 -37.31
N LEU A 208 -2.46 -2.67 -36.52
CA LEU A 208 -2.64 -2.23 -35.12
C LEU A 208 -3.76 -1.17 -35.00
N LYS A 209 -3.85 -0.27 -35.97
CA LYS A 209 -4.90 0.75 -36.05
C LYS A 209 -6.30 0.14 -36.31
N SER A 210 -6.37 -1.03 -36.93
CA SER A 210 -7.63 -1.73 -37.22
C SER A 210 -8.11 -2.61 -36.05
N VAL A 211 -7.18 -3.17 -35.28
CA VAL A 211 -7.46 -3.99 -34.08
C VAL A 211 -8.05 -3.12 -32.97
N VAL A 212 -7.54 -1.90 -32.84
CA VAL A 212 -7.99 -0.96 -31.83
C VAL A 212 -8.77 0.14 -32.55
N LYS A 213 -10.10 0.20 -32.36
CA LYS A 213 -10.93 1.29 -32.89
C LYS A 213 -10.60 2.62 -32.18
N TRP A 214 -9.49 3.23 -32.56
CA TRP A 214 -8.98 4.49 -31.99
C TRP A 214 -9.90 5.70 -32.22
N GLN A 215 -10.93 5.57 -33.05
CA GLN A 215 -11.86 6.64 -33.40
C GLN A 215 -12.92 6.96 -32.33
N ASP A 216 -13.12 6.08 -31.33
CA ASP A 216 -14.19 6.23 -30.33
C ASP A 216 -13.69 6.60 -28.91
N MET A 217 -12.42 6.98 -28.74
CA MET A 217 -11.89 7.33 -27.41
C MET A 217 -12.38 8.72 -26.94
N PRO A 218 -13.14 8.81 -25.84
CA PRO A 218 -13.59 10.09 -25.31
C PRO A 218 -12.39 10.89 -24.78
N SER A 219 -12.26 12.13 -25.27
CA SER A 219 -11.18 13.09 -24.97
C SER A 219 -11.14 13.64 -23.53
N SER A 220 -11.83 13.02 -22.57
CA SER A 220 -12.01 13.58 -21.22
C SER A 220 -12.01 12.55 -20.09
N GLN A 221 -11.64 11.29 -20.36
CA GLN A 221 -11.53 10.32 -19.27
C GLN A 221 -10.21 10.51 -18.51
N PRO A 222 -10.26 10.66 -17.18
CA PRO A 222 -9.05 10.69 -16.36
C PRO A 222 -8.32 9.35 -16.46
N SER A 223 -7.00 9.36 -16.21
CA SER A 223 -6.23 8.12 -16.13
C SER A 223 -6.69 7.27 -14.94
N LEU A 224 -6.43 5.97 -15.00
CA LEU A 224 -6.66 5.05 -13.88
C LEU A 224 -6.01 5.54 -12.57
N PHE A 225 -4.83 6.17 -12.67
CA PHE A 225 -4.14 6.76 -11.53
C PHE A 225 -4.92 7.94 -10.94
N THR A 226 -5.38 8.88 -11.78
CA THR A 226 -6.20 10.00 -11.33
C THR A 226 -7.53 9.54 -10.74
N MET A 227 -8.16 8.50 -11.31
CA MET A 227 -9.38 7.92 -10.73
C MET A 227 -9.13 7.32 -9.34
N LEU A 228 -8.00 6.64 -9.14
CA LEU A 228 -7.63 6.11 -7.82
C LEU A 228 -7.33 7.24 -6.84
N HIS A 229 -6.67 8.32 -7.28
CA HIS A 229 -6.45 9.51 -6.46
C HIS A 229 -7.77 10.06 -5.94
N ASP A 230 -8.73 10.30 -6.84
CA ASP A 230 -10.06 10.80 -6.48
C ASP A 230 -10.79 9.86 -5.51
N ALA A 231 -10.69 8.54 -5.73
CA ALA A 231 -11.28 7.54 -4.85
C ALA A 231 -10.63 7.52 -3.45
N LEU A 232 -9.31 7.73 -3.37
CA LEU A 232 -8.58 7.77 -2.11
C LEU A 232 -8.94 8.99 -1.27
N GLN A 233 -9.24 10.14 -1.88
CA GLN A 233 -9.66 11.36 -1.17
C GLN A 233 -10.98 11.19 -0.41
N ILE A 234 -11.84 10.26 -0.83
CA ILE A 234 -13.18 10.05 -0.25
C ILE A 234 -13.32 8.75 0.55
N SER A 235 -12.28 7.92 0.59
CA SER A 235 -12.31 6.62 1.27
C SER A 235 -11.74 6.68 2.69
N ASP A 236 -12.18 5.76 3.55
CA ASP A 236 -11.58 5.55 4.87
C ASP A 236 -10.22 4.85 4.71
N VAL A 237 -9.20 5.69 4.51
CA VAL A 237 -7.82 5.33 4.25
C VAL A 237 -7.18 4.46 5.36
N CYS A 238 -7.79 4.41 6.55
CA CYS A 238 -7.29 3.62 7.69
C CYS A 238 -7.49 2.11 7.55
N GLN A 239 -8.40 1.67 6.67
CA GLN A 239 -8.64 0.25 6.39
C GLN A 239 -7.63 -0.30 5.38
N LEU A 240 -6.88 0.58 4.72
CA LEU A 240 -5.82 0.17 3.81
C LEU A 240 -4.67 -0.40 4.62
N HIS A 241 -4.08 -1.49 4.14
CA HIS A 241 -2.88 -2.09 4.75
C HIS A 241 -1.58 -1.39 4.32
N GLN A 242 -1.69 -0.23 3.68
CA GLN A 242 -0.59 0.54 3.09
C GLN A 242 -0.99 2.01 2.92
N SER A 243 -0.03 2.91 2.77
CA SER A 243 -0.31 4.33 2.48
C SER A 243 -0.90 4.52 1.06
N PRO A 244 -1.65 5.62 0.81
CA PRO A 244 -2.12 6.01 -0.53
C PRO A 244 -1.02 5.97 -1.59
N GLN A 245 0.15 6.51 -1.27
CA GLN A 245 1.29 6.52 -2.18
C GLN A 245 1.80 5.10 -2.50
N GLN A 246 1.87 4.22 -1.49
CA GLN A 246 2.27 2.82 -1.72
C GLN A 246 1.25 2.07 -2.58
N LEU A 247 -0.04 2.30 -2.34
CA LEU A 247 -1.11 1.71 -3.16
C LEU A 247 -1.00 2.17 -4.62
N MET A 248 -0.78 3.47 -4.85
CA MET A 248 -0.63 4.06 -6.18
C MET A 248 0.59 3.49 -6.92
N ASN A 249 1.72 3.34 -6.22
CA ASN A 249 2.92 2.69 -6.77
C ASN A 249 2.67 1.21 -7.07
N GLY A 250 1.90 0.54 -6.22
CA GLY A 250 1.45 -0.84 -6.43
C GLY A 250 0.62 -0.99 -7.70
N LEU A 251 -0.33 -0.08 -7.94
CA LEU A 251 -1.13 -0.06 -9.17
C LEU A 251 -0.24 0.08 -10.41
N HIS A 252 0.74 1.00 -10.36
CA HIS A 252 1.70 1.16 -11.46
C HIS A 252 2.46 -0.13 -11.75
N GLN A 253 2.92 -0.81 -10.70
CA GLN A 253 3.65 -2.08 -10.83
C GLN A 253 2.77 -3.21 -11.37
N LEU A 254 1.51 -3.31 -10.95
CA LEU A 254 0.56 -4.30 -11.51
C LEU A 254 0.39 -4.11 -13.03
N VAL A 255 0.18 -2.87 -13.47
CA VAL A 255 0.07 -2.54 -14.90
C VAL A 255 1.38 -2.84 -15.64
N ALA A 256 2.52 -2.44 -15.07
CA ALA A 256 3.83 -2.66 -15.68
C ALA A 256 4.16 -4.16 -15.84
N VAL A 257 3.82 -4.99 -14.85
CA VAL A 257 3.97 -6.45 -14.92
C VAL A 257 3.06 -7.04 -16.00
N ALA A 258 1.82 -6.59 -16.11
CA ALA A 258 0.92 -7.05 -17.17
C ALA A 258 1.43 -6.68 -18.58
N GLN A 259 1.88 -5.43 -18.77
CA GLN A 259 2.49 -4.99 -20.03
C GLN A 259 3.74 -5.81 -20.37
N ALA A 260 4.60 -6.06 -19.37
CA ALA A 260 5.79 -6.89 -19.52
C ALA A 260 5.45 -8.31 -19.98
N ARG A 261 4.49 -8.97 -19.32
CA ARG A 261 4.04 -10.32 -19.69
C ARG A 261 3.56 -10.38 -21.14
N GLY A 262 2.73 -9.42 -21.54
CA GLY A 262 2.22 -9.35 -22.91
C GLY A 262 3.35 -9.16 -23.93
N TYR A 263 4.27 -8.22 -23.67
CA TYR A 263 5.42 -7.97 -24.54
C TYR A 263 6.32 -9.21 -24.68
N ILE A 264 6.62 -9.88 -23.57
CA ILE A 264 7.45 -11.09 -23.57
C ILE A 264 6.82 -12.19 -24.40
N MET A 265 5.52 -12.41 -24.25
CA MET A 265 4.82 -13.42 -25.05
C MET A 265 4.78 -13.06 -26.53
N LEU A 266 4.58 -11.79 -26.88
CA LEU A 266 4.62 -11.31 -28.27
C LEU A 266 5.98 -11.57 -28.92
N GLU A 267 7.05 -11.22 -28.21
CA GLU A 267 8.43 -11.39 -28.67
C GLU A 267 8.80 -12.87 -28.81
N PHE A 268 8.39 -13.70 -27.85
CA PHE A 268 8.53 -15.15 -27.95
C PHE A 268 7.78 -15.70 -29.17
N ALA A 269 6.54 -15.25 -29.40
CA ALA A 269 5.71 -15.72 -30.50
C ALA A 269 6.33 -15.38 -31.87
N TRP A 270 6.81 -14.15 -32.06
CA TRP A 270 7.50 -13.78 -33.31
C TRP A 270 8.78 -14.59 -33.55
N MET A 271 9.56 -14.83 -32.50
CA MET A 271 10.77 -15.65 -32.59
C MET A 271 10.45 -17.12 -32.91
N ILE A 272 9.42 -17.71 -32.29
CA ILE A 272 8.97 -19.07 -32.59
C ILE A 272 8.48 -19.19 -34.03
N LEU A 273 7.59 -18.29 -34.47
CA LEU A 273 7.08 -18.31 -35.85
C LEU A 273 8.22 -18.22 -36.87
N ARG A 274 9.26 -17.41 -36.58
CA ARG A 274 10.46 -17.37 -37.41
C ARG A 274 11.25 -18.68 -37.40
N VAL A 275 11.49 -19.28 -36.23
CA VAL A 275 12.23 -20.55 -36.09
C VAL A 275 11.54 -21.68 -36.87
N HIS A 276 10.21 -21.68 -36.92
CA HIS A 276 9.41 -22.62 -37.72
C HIS A 276 9.27 -22.23 -39.21
N ASN A 277 9.95 -21.18 -39.69
CA ASN A 277 9.88 -20.67 -41.07
C ASN A 277 8.49 -20.18 -41.52
N GLU A 278 7.64 -19.69 -40.61
CA GLU A 278 6.34 -19.10 -40.95
C GLU A 278 6.46 -17.64 -41.48
N GLY A 279 7.64 -17.03 -41.35
CA GLY A 279 7.89 -15.64 -41.79
C GLY A 279 9.15 -15.01 -41.20
N ASN A 280 9.43 -13.76 -41.60
CA ASN A 280 10.62 -13.01 -41.19
C ASN A 280 10.41 -12.30 -39.82
N PHE A 281 9.24 -11.70 -39.60
CA PHE A 281 8.80 -11.06 -38.35
C PHE A 281 9.73 -9.99 -37.72
N THR A 282 10.74 -9.51 -38.46
CA THR A 282 11.70 -8.50 -37.95
C THR A 282 11.04 -7.13 -37.76
N ALA A 283 10.18 -6.73 -38.70
CA ALA A 283 9.43 -5.48 -38.59
C ALA A 283 8.48 -5.52 -37.38
N GLU A 284 7.80 -6.64 -37.16
CA GLU A 284 6.89 -6.85 -36.05
C GLU A 284 7.61 -6.76 -34.70
N HIS A 285 8.81 -7.34 -34.60
CA HIS A 285 9.71 -7.20 -33.44
C HIS A 285 10.11 -5.74 -33.18
N GLU A 286 10.57 -5.00 -34.20
CA GLU A 286 10.98 -3.60 -34.04
C GLU A 286 9.81 -2.72 -33.59
N VAL A 287 8.61 -2.96 -34.14
CA VAL A 287 7.42 -2.21 -33.75
C VAL A 287 6.94 -2.57 -32.34
N SER A 288 6.93 -3.86 -31.97
CA SER A 288 6.54 -4.27 -30.60
C SER A 288 7.49 -3.70 -29.56
N GLU A 289 8.80 -3.68 -29.83
CA GLU A 289 9.78 -3.02 -28.97
C GLU A 289 9.45 -1.54 -28.75
N GLN A 290 9.27 -0.78 -29.84
CA GLN A 290 9.03 0.66 -29.77
C GLN A 290 7.73 0.98 -29.02
N LEU A 291 6.66 0.24 -29.29
CA LEU A 291 5.38 0.41 -28.62
C LEU A 291 5.49 0.10 -27.12
N TYR A 292 6.15 -1.00 -26.75
CA TYR A 292 6.33 -1.35 -25.35
C TYR A 292 7.15 -0.31 -24.57
N LEU A 293 8.22 0.20 -25.16
CA LEU A 293 9.02 1.28 -24.57
C LEU A 293 8.21 2.56 -24.40
N GLN A 294 7.42 2.92 -25.41
CA GLN A 294 6.54 4.08 -25.36
C GLN A 294 5.48 3.92 -24.27
N TYR A 295 4.75 2.79 -24.24
CA TYR A 295 3.71 2.52 -23.25
C TYR A 295 4.30 2.58 -21.84
N SER A 296 5.46 1.95 -21.63
CA SER A 296 6.14 1.94 -20.34
C SER A 296 6.53 3.36 -19.87
N ASP A 297 7.06 4.21 -20.75
CA ASP A 297 7.43 5.59 -20.40
C ASP A 297 6.21 6.47 -20.10
N ASP A 298 5.19 6.38 -20.94
CA ASP A 298 3.95 7.15 -20.79
C ASP A 298 3.20 6.79 -19.50
N ILE A 299 3.05 5.49 -19.21
CA ILE A 299 2.42 4.98 -17.99
C ILE A 299 3.23 5.42 -16.75
N LEU A 300 4.56 5.28 -16.79
CA LEU A 300 5.42 5.70 -15.68
C LEU A 300 5.33 7.21 -15.44
N ARG A 301 5.26 8.02 -16.49
CA ARG A 301 5.16 9.48 -16.39
C ARG A 301 3.84 9.90 -15.76
N GLU A 302 2.73 9.30 -16.19
CA GLU A 302 1.42 9.59 -15.61
C GLU A 302 1.35 9.13 -14.16
N ALA A 303 1.82 7.91 -13.86
CA ALA A 303 1.90 7.41 -12.49
C ALA A 303 2.73 8.34 -11.60
N LYS A 304 3.93 8.75 -12.02
CA LYS A 304 4.80 9.65 -11.26
C LYS A 304 4.15 11.00 -10.96
N ARG A 305 3.37 11.54 -11.91
CA ARG A 305 2.65 12.79 -11.74
C ARG A 305 1.67 12.68 -10.57
N VAL A 306 0.86 11.63 -10.55
CA VAL A 306 -0.16 11.43 -9.50
C VAL A 306 0.48 11.00 -8.17
N ILE A 307 1.45 10.08 -8.18
CA ILE A 307 2.16 9.59 -6.98
C ILE A 307 2.82 10.71 -6.17
N ALA A 308 3.25 11.78 -6.84
CA ALA A 308 3.88 12.93 -6.19
C ALA A 308 2.92 13.67 -5.24
N ASP A 309 1.62 13.64 -5.55
CA ASP A 309 0.57 14.32 -4.79
C ASP A 309 -0.04 13.41 -3.69
N GLU A 310 0.33 12.12 -3.67
CA GLU A 310 -0.21 11.15 -2.72
C GLU A 310 0.43 11.20 -1.34
N SER A 311 -0.40 11.00 -0.31
CA SER A 311 0.05 10.94 1.08
C SER A 311 0.90 9.70 1.36
N ARG A 312 2.00 9.91 2.07
CA ARG A 312 2.83 8.84 2.67
C ARG A 312 2.31 8.39 4.03
N GLY A 313 1.31 9.07 4.56
CA GLY A 313 0.70 8.75 5.86
C GLY A 313 0.08 7.35 5.82
N PHE A 314 0.39 6.57 6.85
CA PHE A 314 -0.21 5.27 7.08
C PHE A 314 -0.74 5.23 8.51
N TYR A 315 -2.01 4.86 8.65
CA TYR A 315 -2.68 4.71 9.94
C TYR A 315 -3.62 3.52 9.85
N ARG A 316 -3.81 2.83 10.99
CA ARG A 316 -4.75 1.71 11.10
C ARG A 316 -6.02 2.22 11.77
N CYS A 317 -7.18 1.73 11.33
CA CYS A 317 -8.42 2.04 12.04
C CYS A 317 -8.38 1.49 13.46
N ASP A 318 -9.17 2.12 14.33
CA ASP A 318 -9.41 1.57 15.65
C ASP A 318 -10.02 0.15 15.53
N PRO A 319 -9.60 -0.80 16.39
CA PRO A 319 -10.16 -2.13 16.40
C PRO A 319 -11.63 -2.09 16.86
N SER A 320 -12.42 -3.09 16.47
CA SER A 320 -13.81 -3.22 16.93
C SER A 320 -13.92 -3.40 18.45
N GLU A 321 -12.91 -4.04 19.06
CA GLU A 321 -12.82 -4.24 20.50
C GLU A 321 -11.45 -3.81 21.01
N HIS A 322 -11.43 -3.06 22.11
CA HIS A 322 -10.20 -2.62 22.75
C HIS A 322 -9.77 -3.58 23.87
N ILE A 323 -8.57 -4.13 23.76
CA ILE A 323 -7.98 -5.11 24.69
C ILE A 323 -6.69 -4.51 25.26
N GLU A 324 -6.62 -4.40 26.59
CA GLU A 324 -5.46 -3.82 27.28
C GLU A 324 -4.21 -4.69 27.05
N GLY A 325 -3.11 -4.06 26.65
CA GLY A 325 -1.85 -4.74 26.34
C GLY A 325 -1.76 -5.26 24.89
N GLU A 326 -2.86 -5.29 24.15
CA GLU A 326 -2.87 -5.65 22.72
C GLU A 326 -3.17 -4.43 21.83
N THR A 327 -4.25 -3.71 22.12
CA THR A 327 -4.68 -2.57 21.29
C THR A 327 -4.58 -1.23 21.97
N TYR A 328 -4.44 -1.21 23.29
CA TYR A 328 -4.14 0.01 24.03
C TYR A 328 -3.32 -0.28 25.30
N VAL A 329 -2.61 0.75 25.76
CA VAL A 329 -2.05 0.80 27.12
C VAL A 329 -2.75 1.90 27.89
N GLN A 330 -3.09 1.64 29.15
CA GLN A 330 -3.72 2.63 30.01
C GLN A 330 -2.66 3.36 30.85
N LEU A 331 -2.76 4.69 30.95
CA LEU A 331 -2.12 5.46 32.02
C LEU A 331 -3.04 5.49 33.24
N THR A 332 -2.69 4.76 34.29
CA THR A 332 -3.51 4.71 35.51
C THR A 332 -3.30 5.95 36.38
N GLU A 333 -4.40 6.50 36.91
CA GLU A 333 -4.37 7.62 37.86
C GLU A 333 -3.53 8.85 37.43
N LEU A 334 -3.44 9.17 36.14
CA LEU A 334 -2.77 10.40 35.65
C LEU A 334 -3.61 11.64 35.99
N LEU A 335 -4.87 11.66 35.55
CA LEU A 335 -5.86 12.68 35.90
C LEU A 335 -7.19 11.95 36.11
N GLN A 336 -7.75 12.04 37.32
CA GLN A 336 -8.99 11.34 37.65
C GLN A 336 -10.07 12.29 38.10
N GLY A 337 -11.29 12.08 37.63
CA GLY A 337 -12.45 12.73 38.21
C GLY A 337 -12.50 12.53 39.74
N TYR A 338 -12.68 13.62 40.47
CA TYR A 338 -12.68 13.66 41.93
C TYR A 338 -13.78 14.60 42.41
N VAL A 339 -14.62 14.12 43.32
CA VAL A 339 -15.68 14.93 43.91
C VAL A 339 -15.25 15.41 45.29
N GLU A 340 -15.24 16.72 45.49
CA GLU A 340 -14.84 17.36 46.75
C GLU A 340 -15.79 18.51 47.09
N ASN A 341 -16.01 18.77 48.38
CA ASN A 341 -16.78 19.94 48.78
C ASN A 341 -15.89 21.20 48.79
N GLU A 342 -16.46 22.34 48.42
CA GLU A 342 -15.79 23.64 48.48
C GLU A 342 -15.09 23.92 49.82
N VAL A 343 -15.78 23.59 50.93
CA VAL A 343 -15.24 23.80 52.29
C VAL A 343 -13.92 23.06 52.52
N ASP A 344 -13.73 21.94 51.84
CA ASP A 344 -12.58 21.05 52.00
C ASP A 344 -11.43 21.40 51.04
N MET A 345 -11.67 22.30 50.08
CA MET A 345 -10.68 22.86 49.17
C MET A 345 -10.23 24.27 49.58
N SER A 346 -10.93 24.89 50.53
CA SER A 346 -10.58 26.22 51.05
C SER A 346 -9.62 26.13 52.24
N THR A 347 -8.54 26.92 52.22
CA THR A 347 -7.53 26.93 53.29
C THR A 347 -8.07 27.42 54.63
N ASP A 348 -9.08 28.28 54.59
CA ASP A 348 -9.78 28.81 55.78
C ASP A 348 -11.05 28.02 56.13
N GLY A 349 -11.35 26.96 55.37
CA GLY A 349 -12.58 26.18 55.50
C GLY A 349 -13.83 27.01 55.24
N SER A 350 -13.79 28.03 54.38
CA SER A 350 -14.97 28.79 53.94
C SER A 350 -15.59 28.23 52.66
N CYS A 351 -16.83 28.65 52.37
CA CYS A 351 -17.53 28.38 51.09
C CYS A 351 -17.91 29.71 50.41
N SER A 352 -16.98 30.67 50.49
CA SER A 352 -17.19 32.04 50.00
C SER A 352 -17.01 32.17 48.49
N GLN A 353 -16.51 31.12 47.86
CA GLN A 353 -16.17 31.07 46.44
C GLN A 353 -17.20 30.21 45.70
N ASN A 354 -16.84 29.71 44.54
CA ASN A 354 -17.60 28.72 43.81
C ASN A 354 -16.64 27.67 43.25
N CYS A 355 -17.15 26.55 42.74
CA CYS A 355 -16.29 25.48 42.22
C CYS A 355 -15.30 25.96 41.14
N ALA A 356 -15.69 26.92 40.30
CA ALA A 356 -14.82 27.44 39.23
C ALA A 356 -13.65 28.29 39.74
N TYR A 357 -13.66 28.73 41.01
CA TYR A 357 -12.51 29.36 41.64
C TYR A 357 -11.33 28.39 41.82
N TYR A 358 -11.61 27.11 42.06
CA TYR A 358 -10.62 26.10 42.43
C TYR A 358 -9.96 25.45 41.19
N GLN A 359 -9.32 26.26 40.35
CA GLN A 359 -8.63 25.76 39.14
C GLN A 359 -7.30 25.05 39.47
N HIS A 360 -6.68 25.38 40.60
CA HIS A 360 -5.43 24.81 41.09
C HIS A 360 -5.49 24.75 42.63
N ALA A 361 -6.24 23.79 43.15
CA ALA A 361 -6.51 23.67 44.57
C ALA A 361 -5.86 22.42 45.17
N LYS A 362 -5.91 22.30 46.50
CA LYS A 362 -5.57 21.07 47.21
C LYS A 362 -6.76 20.64 48.05
N SER A 363 -6.85 19.36 48.36
CA SER A 363 -7.75 18.90 49.42
C SER A 363 -7.11 19.32 50.75
N GLU A 364 -7.57 20.41 51.35
CA GLU A 364 -7.01 21.01 52.57
C GLU A 364 -7.42 20.22 53.81
N GLY A 365 -8.64 19.69 53.84
CA GLY A 365 -9.15 19.00 55.02
C GLY A 365 -10.36 18.12 54.77
N CYS A 366 -11.03 17.77 55.86
CA CYS A 366 -12.36 17.19 55.82
C CYS A 366 -13.16 17.77 56.99
N TYR A 367 -13.98 18.78 56.71
CA TYR A 367 -14.62 19.64 57.70
C TYR A 367 -15.52 18.84 58.67
N ILE A 368 -16.26 17.84 58.17
CA ILE A 368 -17.08 16.92 58.98
C ILE A 368 -16.78 15.48 58.56
N HIS A 369 -15.70 14.94 59.09
CA HIS A 369 -15.16 13.62 58.73
C HIS A 369 -16.17 12.46 58.78
N GLU A 370 -17.08 12.43 59.76
CA GLU A 370 -18.03 11.32 59.95
C GLU A 370 -19.16 11.30 58.90
N ILE A 371 -19.53 12.47 58.38
CA ILE A 371 -20.74 12.65 57.57
C ILE A 371 -20.37 12.91 56.11
N GLN A 372 -19.36 13.74 55.87
CA GLN A 372 -18.96 14.15 54.53
C GLN A 372 -18.25 13.05 53.76
N TYR A 373 -18.20 13.27 52.45
CA TYR A 373 -17.62 12.35 51.50
C TYR A 373 -16.11 12.14 51.72
N CYS A 374 -15.38 13.22 52.04
CA CYS A 374 -13.93 13.24 52.24
C CYS A 374 -13.42 12.29 53.32
N GLY A 375 -14.22 11.98 54.36
CA GLY A 375 -13.82 11.09 55.46
C GLY A 375 -14.14 9.61 55.22
N LYS A 376 -14.91 9.30 54.16
CA LYS A 376 -15.38 7.94 53.84
C LYS A 376 -14.55 7.27 52.75
N ARG A 377 -13.71 8.03 52.04
CA ARG A 377 -13.06 7.63 50.79
C ARG A 377 -11.65 8.20 50.68
N ARG A 378 -10.86 7.61 49.78
CA ARG A 378 -9.47 8.03 49.52
C ARG A 378 -9.44 9.46 48.98
N ARG A 379 -8.78 10.36 49.71
CA ARG A 379 -8.56 11.76 49.32
C ARG A 379 -7.63 11.89 48.11
N CYS A 380 -7.68 13.03 47.45
CA CYS A 380 -6.64 13.44 46.50
C CYS A 380 -5.48 14.06 47.27
N MET A 381 -4.28 13.49 47.20
CA MET A 381 -3.10 14.01 47.91
C MET A 381 -2.27 15.00 47.08
N GLY A 382 -2.57 15.12 45.79
CA GLY A 382 -1.92 16.07 44.90
C GLY A 382 -2.79 17.29 44.61
N THR A 383 -2.72 17.76 43.37
CA THR A 383 -3.38 19.00 42.95
C THR A 383 -4.74 18.69 42.32
N LEU A 384 -5.73 19.52 42.64
CA LEU A 384 -7.04 19.53 42.01
C LEU A 384 -7.04 20.57 40.90
N HIS A 385 -7.41 20.15 39.71
CA HIS A 385 -7.50 20.96 38.51
C HIS A 385 -8.94 21.07 38.02
N ASP A 386 -9.24 22.15 37.30
CA ASP A 386 -10.46 22.32 36.52
C ASP A 386 -11.76 21.98 37.27
N CYS A 387 -11.87 22.43 38.52
CA CYS A 387 -13.05 22.20 39.33
C CYS A 387 -14.29 22.91 38.75
N GLN A 388 -15.40 22.18 38.69
CA GLN A 388 -16.66 22.66 38.12
C GLN A 388 -17.86 22.27 38.99
N TYR A 389 -18.86 23.14 39.02
CA TYR A 389 -20.15 22.85 39.66
C TYR A 389 -21.09 22.24 38.62
N ASN A 390 -21.61 21.04 38.92
CA ASN A 390 -22.59 20.38 38.07
C ASN A 390 -23.99 20.40 38.69
N HIS A 391 -24.13 19.96 39.94
CA HIS A 391 -25.42 19.93 40.63
C HIS A 391 -25.25 19.76 42.14
N ALA A 392 -26.21 20.28 42.93
CA ALA A 392 -26.20 20.23 44.38
C ALA A 392 -26.31 18.80 44.95
N TYR A 393 -27.09 17.95 44.30
CA TYR A 393 -27.28 16.52 44.61
C TYR A 393 -26.58 15.65 43.58
N SER A 394 -25.77 14.69 44.02
CA SER A 394 -25.23 13.64 43.15
C SER A 394 -25.15 12.27 43.84
N GLY A 395 -25.37 11.22 43.06
CA GLY A 395 -25.13 9.83 43.43
C GLY A 395 -23.88 9.32 42.75
N ILE A 396 -22.86 8.98 43.54
CA ILE A 396 -21.54 8.57 43.07
C ILE A 396 -21.41 7.06 43.21
N CYS A 397 -21.24 6.36 42.09
CA CYS A 397 -20.92 4.94 42.05
C CYS A 397 -19.41 4.75 42.08
N HIS A 398 -18.90 4.16 43.16
CA HIS A 398 -17.48 3.88 43.29
C HIS A 398 -17.05 2.69 42.46
N SER A 399 -15.84 2.76 41.90
CA SER A 399 -15.22 1.60 41.28
C SER A 399 -14.68 0.63 42.32
N ARG A 400 -14.71 -0.66 41.98
CA ARG A 400 -13.98 -1.71 42.73
C ARG A 400 -12.51 -1.79 42.30
N LYS A 401 -12.14 -1.18 41.18
CA LYS A 401 -10.78 -1.18 40.64
C LYS A 401 -9.93 -0.17 41.39
N LEU A 402 -8.77 -0.59 41.88
CA LEU A 402 -7.88 0.28 42.68
C LEU A 402 -7.45 1.54 41.91
N TYR A 403 -7.26 1.41 40.60
CA TYR A 403 -6.81 2.48 39.72
C TYR A 403 -7.93 3.40 39.22
N ARG A 404 -9.19 3.20 39.60
CA ARG A 404 -10.34 4.01 39.14
C ARG A 404 -11.15 4.49 40.35
N ARG A 405 -11.55 5.76 40.38
CA ARG A 405 -12.33 6.31 41.51
C ARG A 405 -13.81 5.97 41.41
N TYR A 406 -14.42 6.21 40.25
CA TYR A 406 -15.87 6.09 40.02
C TYR A 406 -16.18 5.30 38.76
N GLU A 407 -17.20 4.44 38.81
CA GLU A 407 -17.79 3.88 37.57
C GLU A 407 -18.71 4.90 36.91
N SER A 408 -19.50 5.59 37.73
CA SER A 408 -20.43 6.63 37.26
C SER A 408 -20.78 7.67 38.34
N ILE A 409 -21.25 8.83 37.90
CA ILE A 409 -21.79 9.90 38.74
C ILE A 409 -23.13 10.34 38.13
N LYS A 410 -24.21 10.23 38.90
CA LYS A 410 -25.55 10.66 38.50
C LYS A 410 -25.97 11.91 39.25
N TYR A 411 -26.15 13.00 38.53
CA TYR A 411 -26.62 14.27 39.08
C TYR A 411 -28.15 14.31 39.19
N GLY A 412 -28.66 15.12 40.13
CA GLY A 412 -30.10 15.24 40.38
C GLY A 412 -30.91 15.81 39.20
N ASN A 413 -30.26 16.57 38.31
CA ASN A 413 -30.84 17.06 37.06
C ASN A 413 -30.88 16.01 35.93
N GLY A 414 -30.47 14.77 36.20
CA GLY A 414 -30.49 13.67 35.23
C GLY A 414 -29.20 13.45 34.45
N ILE A 415 -28.21 14.34 34.55
CA ILE A 415 -26.91 14.17 33.89
C ILE A 415 -26.18 12.95 34.50
N LEU A 416 -25.67 12.07 33.63
CA LEU A 416 -24.89 10.89 34.00
C LEU A 416 -23.49 10.99 33.39
N LEU A 417 -22.46 10.89 34.22
CA LEU A 417 -21.08 10.66 33.79
C LEU A 417 -20.74 9.18 33.98
N GLY A 418 -20.14 8.52 32.98
CA GLY A 418 -19.75 7.10 33.06
C GLY A 418 -20.84 6.12 32.61
N SER A 419 -20.77 4.88 33.11
CA SER A 419 -21.65 3.79 32.66
C SER A 419 -23.09 3.93 33.17
N SER A 420 -24.07 3.56 32.33
CA SER A 420 -25.48 3.44 32.69
C SER A 420 -25.83 2.11 33.37
N GLU A 421 -24.87 1.18 33.43
CA GLU A 421 -25.05 -0.11 34.09
C GLU A 421 -25.29 0.03 35.60
N PRO A 422 -25.95 -0.96 36.23
CA PRO A 422 -26.08 -1.01 37.67
C PRO A 422 -24.72 -0.88 38.37
N CYS A 423 -24.66 -0.04 39.39
CA CYS A 423 -23.42 0.22 40.11
C CYS A 423 -22.85 -1.08 40.71
N SER A 424 -21.68 -1.50 40.23
CA SER A 424 -21.00 -2.67 40.77
C SER A 424 -20.41 -2.38 42.16
N GLY A 425 -19.97 -1.16 42.45
CA GLY A 425 -19.44 -0.79 43.76
C GLY A 425 -20.48 -0.24 44.73
N SER A 426 -20.01 0.49 45.74
CA SER A 426 -20.88 1.20 46.68
C SER A 426 -21.36 2.52 46.08
N VAL A 427 -22.64 2.85 46.28
CA VAL A 427 -23.18 4.17 45.92
C VAL A 427 -23.17 5.08 47.15
N ILE A 428 -22.63 6.29 47.01
CA ILE A 428 -22.73 7.35 48.03
C ILE A 428 -23.51 8.52 47.44
N LYS A 429 -24.48 9.03 48.20
CA LYS A 429 -25.23 10.23 47.85
C LYS A 429 -24.63 11.43 48.59
N VAL A 430 -24.33 12.49 47.86
CA VAL A 430 -23.79 13.74 48.41
C VAL A 430 -24.71 14.90 48.08
N ASN A 431 -24.93 15.75 49.07
CA ASN A 431 -25.79 16.92 49.00
C ASN A 431 -25.01 18.15 49.41
N SER A 432 -25.03 19.18 48.57
CA SER A 432 -24.58 20.52 48.91
C SER A 432 -25.49 21.11 49.99
N TRP A 433 -24.95 22.00 50.81
CA TRP A 433 -25.61 22.43 52.04
C TRP A 433 -25.28 23.89 52.35
N TRP A 434 -26.16 24.53 53.12
CA TRP A 434 -25.99 25.93 53.52
C TRP A 434 -25.25 26.06 54.84
N ARG A 435 -24.28 26.98 54.88
CA ARG A 435 -23.56 27.40 56.07
C ARG A 435 -23.78 28.90 56.29
N PHE A 436 -24.68 29.26 57.19
CA PHE A 436 -25.13 30.66 57.36
C PHE A 436 -25.52 31.27 56.00
N TRP A 437 -24.69 32.15 55.43
CA TRP A 437 -24.93 32.85 54.17
C TRP A 437 -24.24 32.21 52.94
N TYR A 438 -23.46 31.16 53.14
CA TYR A 438 -22.67 30.52 52.09
C TYR A 438 -23.25 29.15 51.70
N HIS A 439 -23.24 28.82 50.41
CA HIS A 439 -23.71 27.52 49.90
C HIS A 439 -22.51 26.64 49.56
N CYS A 440 -22.22 25.68 50.45
CA CYS A 440 -21.09 24.77 50.31
C CYS A 440 -21.39 23.69 49.27
N SER A 441 -20.85 23.89 48.07
CA SER A 441 -21.18 23.07 46.90
C SER A 441 -20.21 21.90 46.73
N TYR A 442 -20.70 20.74 46.28
CA TYR A 442 -19.83 19.66 45.82
C TYR A 442 -19.40 19.92 44.38
N CYS A 443 -18.08 19.97 44.19
CA CYS A 443 -17.41 20.25 42.93
C CYS A 443 -16.89 18.95 42.32
N PHE A 444 -16.89 18.87 41.00
CA PHE A 444 -16.19 17.83 40.25
C PHE A 444 -14.88 18.42 39.71
N CYS A 445 -13.75 17.82 40.06
CA CYS A 445 -12.40 18.27 39.72
C CYS A 445 -11.61 17.13 39.06
N LEU A 446 -10.46 17.45 38.49
CA LEU A 446 -9.45 16.49 38.08
C LEU A 446 -8.37 16.39 39.16
N CYS A 447 -8.27 15.24 39.81
CA CYS A 447 -7.22 14.93 40.77
C CYS A 447 -5.96 14.46 40.04
N ASP A 448 -4.90 15.25 40.17
CA ASP A 448 -3.53 14.89 39.83
C ASP A 448 -2.78 14.46 41.10
N ASP A 449 -2.82 13.16 41.42
CA ASP A 449 -2.12 12.58 42.57
C ASP A 449 -0.88 11.78 42.13
N GLY A 450 0.29 12.43 42.13
CA GLY A 450 1.58 11.80 41.83
C GLY A 450 2.12 10.90 42.97
N SER A 451 1.54 10.98 44.17
CA SER A 451 2.00 10.18 45.32
C SER A 451 1.45 8.75 45.33
N SER A 452 0.43 8.49 44.51
CA SER A 452 -0.23 7.20 44.41
C SER A 452 0.75 6.10 43.98
N PRO A 453 0.78 4.93 44.66
CA PRO A 453 1.62 3.82 44.25
C PRO A 453 1.15 3.20 42.92
N THR A 454 -0.04 3.48 42.43
CA THR A 454 -0.64 2.91 41.21
C THR A 454 -0.70 3.91 40.05
N THR A 455 -0.14 5.11 40.21
CA THR A 455 -0.13 6.11 39.13
C THR A 455 0.98 5.87 38.11
N ASP A 456 0.65 6.03 36.83
CA ASP A 456 1.56 6.02 35.69
C ASP A 456 1.82 7.45 35.24
N ARG A 457 3.09 7.89 35.27
CA ARG A 457 3.49 9.29 35.01
C ARG A 457 4.61 9.46 34.01
N TYR A 458 5.14 8.36 33.50
CA TYR A 458 6.38 8.37 32.75
C TYR A 458 6.17 7.77 31.37
N ILE A 459 6.71 8.46 30.37
CA ILE A 459 6.85 7.98 29.00
C ILE A 459 8.35 7.96 28.72
N SER A 460 8.87 6.82 28.29
CA SER A 460 10.26 6.68 27.89
C SER A 460 10.52 7.44 26.60
N LEU A 461 11.59 8.22 26.58
CA LEU A 461 12.12 8.88 25.38
C LEU A 461 13.33 8.13 24.81
N VAL A 462 13.64 6.93 25.34
CA VAL A 462 14.70 6.08 24.81
C VAL A 462 14.31 5.65 23.39
N PRO A 463 15.18 5.85 22.39
CA PRO A 463 14.87 5.49 21.02
C PRO A 463 14.75 3.97 20.88
N ALA A 464 13.66 3.51 20.26
CA ALA A 464 13.50 2.12 19.83
C ALA A 464 14.06 1.97 18.42
N LEU A 465 15.12 1.18 18.28
CA LEU A 465 15.90 1.05 17.04
C LEU A 465 15.85 -0.38 16.51
N SER A 466 15.82 -0.54 15.18
CA SER A 466 16.02 -1.84 14.54
C SER A 466 17.51 -2.16 14.40
N ASP A 467 17.82 -3.45 14.26
CA ASP A 467 19.18 -3.91 14.01
C ASP A 467 19.61 -3.68 12.54
N THR A 468 20.04 -2.45 12.27
CA THR A 468 20.54 -2.05 10.95
C THR A 468 21.79 -2.82 10.50
N ARG A 469 22.56 -3.45 11.40
CA ARG A 469 23.76 -4.23 11.03
C ARG A 469 23.40 -5.52 10.33
N ASN A 470 22.25 -6.10 10.68
CA ASN A 470 21.71 -7.31 10.08
C ASN A 470 20.66 -7.03 8.98
N ASN A 471 20.66 -5.80 8.43
CA ASN A 471 19.73 -5.37 7.39
C ASN A 471 18.25 -5.44 7.84
N MET A 472 17.98 -5.19 9.13
CA MET A 472 16.62 -5.18 9.67
C MET A 472 16.00 -3.79 9.56
N VAL A 473 14.74 -3.74 9.13
CA VAL A 473 13.93 -2.52 9.02
C VAL A 473 12.77 -2.56 10.01
N VAL A 474 12.27 -1.40 10.41
CA VAL A 474 11.08 -1.31 11.27
C VAL A 474 9.83 -1.69 10.48
N THR A 475 9.06 -2.63 10.99
CA THR A 475 7.85 -3.18 10.36
C THR A 475 6.57 -2.84 11.13
N GLY A 476 6.70 -2.39 12.38
CA GLY A 476 5.59 -2.07 13.25
C GLY A 476 6.01 -1.26 14.46
N VAL A 477 5.04 -0.58 15.08
CA VAL A 477 5.23 0.21 16.28
C VAL A 477 4.07 -0.07 17.24
N GLN A 478 4.35 -0.24 18.52
CA GLN A 478 3.33 -0.33 19.55
C GLN A 478 3.76 0.39 20.82
N PHE A 479 2.80 0.71 21.68
CA PHE A 479 3.09 1.11 23.05
C PHE A 479 3.12 -0.12 23.95
N THR A 480 4.13 -0.21 24.81
CA THR A 480 4.23 -1.22 25.86
C THR A 480 4.46 -0.53 27.20
N LYS A 481 3.96 -1.12 28.30
CA LYS A 481 4.13 -0.55 29.64
C LYS A 481 5.00 -1.46 30.48
N GLN A 482 6.19 -1.00 30.85
CA GLN A 482 7.11 -1.72 31.74
C GLN A 482 7.42 -0.86 32.96
N ARG A 483 7.26 -1.43 34.16
CA ARG A 483 7.56 -0.73 35.43
C ARG A 483 6.93 0.67 35.55
N LYS A 484 5.70 0.84 35.03
CA LYS A 484 4.91 2.11 35.01
C LYS A 484 5.46 3.20 34.09
N VAL A 485 6.37 2.83 33.21
CA VAL A 485 6.86 3.67 32.13
C VAL A 485 6.23 3.14 30.83
N VAL A 486 5.61 4.02 30.05
CA VAL A 486 5.17 3.68 28.70
C VAL A 486 6.35 3.82 27.76
N HIS A 487 6.64 2.78 26.99
CA HIS A 487 7.70 2.75 25.99
C HIS A 487 7.09 2.65 24.60
N ILE A 488 7.75 3.27 23.63
CA ILE A 488 7.57 2.93 22.23
C ILE A 488 8.40 1.66 21.98
N GLN A 489 7.77 0.63 21.44
CA GLN A 489 8.41 -0.61 21.03
C GLN A 489 8.28 -0.76 19.52
N VAL A 490 9.35 -1.20 18.86
CA VAL A 490 9.37 -1.44 17.42
C VAL A 490 9.42 -2.93 17.11
N GLN A 491 8.72 -3.31 16.06
CA GLN A 491 8.88 -4.60 15.41
C GLN A 491 9.88 -4.43 14.29
N GLN A 492 10.74 -5.41 14.08
CA GLN A 492 11.72 -5.40 13.00
C GLN A 492 11.61 -6.66 12.14
N GLY A 493 12.12 -6.60 10.91
CA GLY A 493 12.24 -7.74 10.01
C GLY A 493 13.32 -7.49 8.96
N GLN A 494 13.92 -8.56 8.43
CA GLN A 494 15.01 -8.43 7.46
C GLN A 494 14.47 -7.86 6.14
N ALA A 495 15.10 -6.80 5.64
CA ALA A 495 14.78 -6.23 4.34
C ALA A 495 15.23 -7.19 3.21
N LEU A 496 14.32 -7.39 2.27
CA LEU A 496 14.52 -8.14 1.04
C LEU A 496 14.57 -7.16 -0.16
N PRO A 497 15.00 -7.61 -1.34
CA PRO A 497 14.87 -6.82 -2.57
C PRO A 497 13.44 -6.32 -2.79
N GLN A 498 13.29 -5.22 -3.53
CA GLN A 498 11.99 -4.58 -3.85
C GLN A 498 11.21 -4.04 -2.64
N GLY A 499 11.89 -3.77 -1.52
CA GLY A 499 11.23 -3.23 -0.32
C GLY A 499 10.38 -4.25 0.43
N LEU A 500 10.53 -5.54 0.12
CA LEU A 500 9.88 -6.63 0.82
C LEU A 500 10.53 -6.87 2.19
N VAL A 501 9.81 -7.55 3.07
CA VAL A 501 10.28 -7.96 4.40
C VAL A 501 10.19 -9.47 4.51
N ASN A 502 11.24 -10.09 5.04
CA ASN A 502 11.24 -11.51 5.34
C ASN A 502 10.38 -11.79 6.57
N MET A 503 9.14 -12.25 6.35
CA MET A 503 8.16 -12.53 7.40
C MET A 503 8.63 -13.54 8.45
N SER A 504 9.55 -14.45 8.11
CA SER A 504 10.10 -15.43 9.06
C SER A 504 11.06 -14.84 10.10
N THR A 505 11.56 -13.62 9.84
CA THR A 505 12.50 -12.90 10.71
C THR A 505 11.83 -11.80 11.52
N VAL A 506 10.50 -11.69 11.44
CA VAL A 506 9.76 -10.60 12.08
C VAL A 506 9.66 -10.84 13.58
N ASP A 507 10.20 -9.93 14.37
CA ASP A 507 10.20 -10.00 15.82
C ASP A 507 10.06 -8.61 16.49
N TRP A 508 9.59 -8.61 17.74
CA TRP A 508 9.51 -7.38 18.55
C TRP A 508 10.84 -7.17 19.28
N VAL A 509 11.39 -5.97 19.16
CA VAL A 509 12.64 -5.61 19.86
C VAL A 509 12.32 -5.32 21.32
N ASP A 510 13.05 -5.92 22.24
CA ASP A 510 12.90 -5.64 23.67
C ASP A 510 13.26 -4.18 23.99
N VAL A 511 12.45 -3.54 24.82
CA VAL A 511 12.70 -2.16 25.27
C VAL A 511 13.66 -2.13 26.45
N GLU A 512 14.56 -1.15 26.46
CA GLU A 512 15.47 -0.97 27.59
C GLU A 512 14.69 -0.54 28.84
N PRO A 513 14.90 -1.21 29.99
CA PRO A 513 14.20 -0.87 31.21
C PRO A 513 14.71 0.45 31.79
N VAL A 514 13.80 1.41 31.94
CA VAL A 514 14.10 2.68 32.62
C VAL A 514 13.95 2.48 34.12
N ASN A 515 15.03 2.69 34.87
CA ASN A 515 14.97 2.70 36.32
C ASN A 515 14.52 4.08 36.81
N LEU A 516 13.34 4.12 37.42
CA LEU A 516 12.86 5.31 38.11
C LEU A 516 13.70 5.48 39.39
N ILE A 517 14.59 6.47 39.42
CA ILE A 517 15.24 6.90 40.65
C ILE A 517 14.15 7.59 41.48
N ARG A 518 13.78 7.00 42.61
CA ARG A 518 12.81 7.56 43.54
C ARG A 518 13.46 8.50 44.54
#